data_AF-A0A920R6N3-F1
#
_entry.id   AF-A0A920R6N3-F1
#
_cell.length_a   1.000
_cell.length_b   1.000
_cell.length_c   1.000
_cell.angle_alpha   90.00
_cell.angle_beta   90.00
_cell.angle_gamma   90.00
#
_symmetry.space_group_name_H-M   'P 1'
#
loop_
_entity.id
_entity.type
_entity.pdbx_description
1 polymer ?
#
loop_
_entity_poly.entity_id
_entity_poly.type
_entity_poly.pdbx_seq_one_letter_code
_entity_poly.pdbx_strand_id
1 'polypeptide(L)'
;MLNCEDAHKFEVEIRAQAVKMGGMVSSAEHGMSGSLVRRSTIPGTISFATQIGNLMRMHGGLIDVIQPELFEFFGQSDYGIIKHLFTGKVLDSYREIIGGYDVGTAELQSCDDPNEKMLLYIKNEYLVARVGEKIVASVPDLICIVEQETSRPLNAERMRYGQRVSVFGIGCTHHYRSPEALKVTEPRAFGFDLDYVPLEEID
;
A
#
# COMPACT_ATOMS: atom_id res chain seq x y z
N MET A 1 -23.48 12.26 -16.95
CA MET A 1 -23.45 11.48 -15.70
C MET A 1 -23.29 10.02 -16.11
N LEU A 2 -22.19 9.38 -15.73
CA LEU A 2 -22.02 7.93 -15.99
C LEU A 2 -22.99 7.20 -15.05
N ASN A 3 -23.89 6.40 -15.60
CA ASN A 3 -24.80 5.56 -14.84
C ASN A 3 -24.36 4.12 -15.03
N CYS A 4 -23.74 3.55 -14.00
CA CYS A 4 -23.15 2.22 -14.01
C CYS A 4 -23.84 1.34 -12.98
N GLU A 5 -23.99 0.06 -13.29
CA GLU A 5 -24.70 -0.90 -12.42
C GLU A 5 -23.91 -1.25 -11.15
N ASP A 6 -22.57 -1.17 -11.22
CA ASP A 6 -21.67 -1.48 -10.13
C ASP A 6 -20.36 -0.64 -10.22
N ALA A 7 -19.56 -0.70 -9.17
CA ALA A 7 -18.30 0.03 -9.06
C ALA A 7 -17.24 -0.44 -10.08
N HIS A 8 -17.25 -1.71 -10.47
CA HIS A 8 -16.28 -2.26 -11.42
C HIS A 8 -16.53 -1.73 -12.84
N LYS A 9 -17.78 -1.75 -13.30
CA LYS A 9 -18.18 -1.13 -14.58
C LYS A 9 -17.89 0.35 -14.58
N PHE A 10 -18.15 1.03 -13.46
CA PHE A 10 -17.81 2.45 -13.32
C PHE A 10 -16.30 2.68 -13.51
N GLU A 11 -15.44 1.89 -12.87
CA GLU A 11 -13.99 1.99 -13.01
C GLU A 11 -13.51 1.78 -14.46
N VAL A 12 -14.06 0.78 -15.15
CA VAL A 12 -13.72 0.51 -16.56
C VAL A 12 -14.08 1.71 -17.45
N GLU A 13 -15.28 2.27 -17.28
CA GLU A 13 -15.74 3.42 -18.08
C GLU A 13 -14.95 4.69 -17.78
N ILE A 14 -14.70 5.02 -16.50
CA ILE A 14 -13.99 6.25 -16.14
C ILE A 14 -12.52 6.21 -16.61
N ARG A 15 -11.86 5.04 -16.54
CA ARG A 15 -10.51 4.85 -17.09
C ARG A 15 -10.49 5.02 -18.62
N ALA A 16 -11.47 4.47 -19.32
CA ALA A 16 -11.58 4.66 -20.77
C ALA A 16 -11.78 6.13 -21.16
N GLN A 17 -12.50 6.91 -20.34
CA GLN A 17 -12.60 8.36 -20.52
C GLN A 17 -11.28 9.08 -20.24
N ALA A 18 -10.55 8.69 -19.18
CA ALA A 18 -9.23 9.25 -18.87
C ALA A 18 -8.27 9.15 -20.05
N VAL A 19 -8.20 7.98 -20.70
CA VAL A 19 -7.36 7.75 -21.89
C VAL A 19 -7.76 8.70 -23.03
N LYS A 20 -9.06 8.86 -23.29
CA LYS A 20 -9.56 9.75 -24.36
C LYS A 20 -9.31 11.23 -24.07
N MET A 21 -9.28 11.62 -22.80
CA MET A 21 -9.14 13.02 -22.36
C MET A 21 -7.68 13.45 -22.14
N GLY A 22 -6.70 12.63 -22.53
CA GLY A 22 -5.27 12.97 -22.40
C GLY A 22 -4.63 12.53 -21.08
N GLY A 23 -5.21 11.54 -20.41
CA GLY A 23 -4.59 10.84 -19.27
C GLY A 23 -5.20 11.15 -17.90
N MET A 24 -6.12 12.11 -17.80
CA MET A 24 -6.74 12.48 -16.52
C MET A 24 -8.18 12.96 -16.71
N VAL A 25 -9.06 12.55 -15.80
CA VAL A 25 -10.42 13.08 -15.65
C VAL A 25 -10.70 13.33 -14.17
N SER A 26 -11.53 14.33 -13.88
CA SER A 26 -12.08 14.53 -12.55
C SER A 26 -13.51 14.02 -12.51
N SER A 27 -13.84 13.26 -11.46
CA SER A 27 -15.17 12.72 -11.22
C SER A 27 -15.70 13.18 -9.86
N ALA A 28 -17.00 13.36 -9.79
CA ALA A 28 -17.73 13.51 -8.53
C ALA A 28 -18.60 12.27 -8.38
N GLU A 29 -18.21 11.40 -7.44
CA GLU A 29 -18.76 10.07 -7.28
C GLU A 29 -19.49 9.95 -5.95
N HIS A 30 -20.32 8.92 -5.84
CA HIS A 30 -20.96 8.51 -4.59
C HIS A 30 -21.54 9.68 -3.78
N GLY A 31 -22.48 10.43 -4.37
CA GLY A 31 -23.26 11.40 -3.61
C GLY A 31 -23.99 10.70 -2.47
N MET A 32 -23.60 10.99 -1.22
CA MET A 32 -24.13 10.32 -0.03
C MET A 32 -24.84 11.31 0.90
N SER A 33 -25.86 10.82 1.61
CA SER A 33 -26.40 11.52 2.76
C SER A 33 -25.41 11.44 3.93
N GLY A 34 -25.49 12.38 4.88
CA GLY A 34 -24.63 12.33 6.08
C GLY A 34 -24.80 11.07 6.93
N SER A 35 -26.01 10.48 6.94
CA SER A 35 -26.26 9.20 7.61
C SER A 35 -25.58 8.02 6.93
N LEU A 36 -25.47 8.04 5.59
CA LEU A 36 -24.76 7.03 4.82
C LEU A 36 -23.24 7.16 5.01
N VAL A 37 -22.69 8.37 4.92
CA VAL A 37 -21.27 8.64 5.20
C VAL A 37 -20.86 8.07 6.56
N ARG A 38 -21.63 8.36 7.62
CA ARG A 38 -21.31 7.91 8.98
C ARG A 38 -21.19 6.39 9.13
N ARG A 39 -21.86 5.61 8.29
CA ARG A 39 -21.83 4.13 8.34
C ARG A 39 -20.91 3.49 7.30
N SER A 40 -20.35 4.25 6.36
CA SER A 40 -19.57 3.71 5.24
C SER A 40 -18.13 4.24 5.15
N THR A 41 -17.74 5.21 5.99
CA THR A 41 -16.38 5.77 6.00
C THR A 41 -15.57 5.31 7.20
N ILE A 42 -14.26 5.20 7.00
CA ILE A 42 -13.27 5.06 8.07
C ILE A 42 -12.99 6.46 8.64
N PRO A 43 -13.37 6.75 9.91
CA PRO A 43 -13.18 8.08 10.47
C PRO A 43 -11.71 8.38 10.76
N GLY A 44 -11.35 9.68 10.81
CA GLY A 44 -10.05 10.12 11.32
C GLY A 44 -8.84 9.90 10.41
N THR A 45 -8.99 9.28 9.23
CA THR A 45 -7.87 8.94 8.33
C THR A 45 -7.04 10.16 7.90
N ILE A 46 -7.69 11.30 7.62
CA ILE A 46 -6.99 12.55 7.26
C ILE A 46 -6.20 13.14 8.45
N SER A 47 -6.79 13.10 9.65
CA SER A 47 -6.10 13.54 10.87
C SER A 47 -4.89 12.65 11.16
N PHE A 48 -5.06 11.33 11.04
CA PHE A 48 -3.99 10.36 11.19
C PHE A 48 -2.85 10.61 10.20
N ALA A 49 -3.16 10.76 8.91
CA ALA A 49 -2.18 11.07 7.87
C ALA A 49 -1.44 12.41 8.12
N THR A 50 -2.13 13.40 8.67
CA THR A 50 -1.54 14.69 9.03
C THR A 50 -0.58 14.55 10.23
N GLN A 51 -0.97 13.78 11.24
CA GLN A 51 -0.17 13.54 12.45
C GLN A 51 1.12 12.77 12.13
N ILE A 52 1.02 11.65 11.41
CA ILE A 52 2.22 10.91 10.99
C ILE A 52 3.11 11.74 10.06
N GLY A 53 2.50 12.51 9.14
CA GLY A 53 3.27 13.41 8.28
C GLY A 53 4.02 14.49 9.06
N ASN A 54 3.45 15.00 10.15
CA ASN A 54 4.14 15.93 11.05
C ASN A 54 5.29 15.23 11.80
N LEU A 55 5.04 14.04 12.35
CA LEU A 55 6.06 13.23 13.03
C LEU A 55 7.27 12.98 12.11
N MET A 56 7.03 12.52 10.89
CA MET A 56 8.09 12.25 9.91
C MET A 56 8.84 13.50 9.46
N ARG A 57 8.15 14.64 9.29
CA ARG A 57 8.78 15.92 8.89
C ARG A 57 9.68 16.52 9.96
N MET A 58 9.36 16.32 11.25
CA MET A 58 10.18 16.81 12.36
C MET A 58 11.47 16.03 12.53
N HIS A 59 11.50 14.77 12.08
CA HIS A 59 12.66 13.90 12.16
C HIS A 59 13.72 14.24 11.12
N GLY A 60 13.43 13.98 9.83
CA GLY A 60 14.39 14.15 8.73
C GLY A 60 15.69 13.37 8.92
N GLY A 61 15.80 12.18 8.33
CA GLY A 61 17.03 11.38 8.42
C GLY A 61 16.78 9.89 8.32
N LEU A 62 17.66 9.11 8.95
CA LEU A 62 17.59 7.65 8.94
C LEU A 62 16.29 7.17 9.57
N ILE A 63 15.58 6.28 8.86
CA ILE A 63 14.30 5.74 9.33
C ILE A 63 14.43 4.96 10.65
N ASP A 64 15.56 4.28 10.85
CA ASP A 64 15.83 3.48 12.06
C ASP A 64 15.72 4.32 13.35
N VAL A 65 15.99 5.63 13.25
CA VAL A 65 15.99 6.54 14.41
C VAL A 65 14.56 6.91 14.84
N ILE A 66 13.60 7.00 13.92
CA ILE A 66 12.19 7.33 14.23
C ILE A 66 11.28 6.09 14.26
N GLN A 67 11.83 4.92 13.94
CA GLN A 67 11.08 3.66 13.90
C GLN A 67 10.36 3.35 15.22
N PRO A 68 10.97 3.49 16.41
CA PRO A 68 10.28 3.24 17.68
C PRO A 68 9.03 4.12 17.87
N GLU A 69 9.12 5.42 17.55
CA GLU A 69 8.01 6.36 17.64
C GLU A 69 6.91 6.06 16.62
N LEU A 70 7.28 5.63 15.41
CA LEU A 70 6.30 5.13 14.44
C LEU A 70 5.58 3.90 14.98
N PHE A 71 6.29 2.97 15.62
CA PHE A 71 5.71 1.76 16.17
C PHE A 71 4.73 2.07 17.31
N GLU A 72 5.10 2.97 18.21
CA GLU A 72 4.18 3.46 19.24
C GLU A 72 2.96 4.18 18.64
N PHE A 73 3.18 5.04 17.65
CA PHE A 73 2.10 5.80 16.99
C PHE A 73 1.07 4.90 16.30
N PHE A 74 1.52 3.90 15.54
CA PHE A 74 0.62 2.92 14.92
C PHE A 74 -0.02 2.00 15.96
N GLY A 75 0.72 1.61 17.01
CA GLY A 75 0.22 0.81 18.14
C GLY A 75 -0.97 1.41 18.87
N GLN A 76 -1.09 2.74 18.85
CA GLN A 76 -2.19 3.49 19.46
C GLN A 76 -3.36 3.79 18.50
N SER A 77 -3.31 3.26 17.28
CA SER A 77 -4.27 3.55 16.20
C SER A 77 -5.12 2.35 15.80
N ASP A 78 -6.17 2.59 15.01
CA ASP A 78 -7.02 1.53 14.45
C ASP A 78 -6.30 0.57 13.48
N TYR A 79 -5.11 0.94 12.99
CA TYR A 79 -4.25 0.07 12.19
C TYR A 79 -3.54 -0.99 13.06
N GLY A 80 -3.35 -0.70 14.36
CA GLY A 80 -2.92 -1.62 15.39
C GLY A 80 -1.44 -2.00 15.36
N ILE A 81 -0.96 -2.57 14.26
CA ILE A 81 0.40 -3.14 14.17
C ILE A 81 1.18 -2.53 13.01
N ILE A 82 2.47 -2.35 13.22
CA ILE A 82 3.47 -2.08 12.20
C ILE A 82 4.66 -3.01 12.40
N LYS A 83 5.19 -3.55 11.32
CA LYS A 83 6.39 -4.41 11.30
C LYS A 83 7.40 -3.85 10.32
N HIS A 84 8.67 -3.84 10.72
CA HIS A 84 9.77 -3.64 9.79
C HIS A 84 10.06 -4.97 9.12
N LEU A 85 9.80 -5.06 7.82
CA LEU A 85 9.85 -6.31 7.06
C LEU A 85 11.19 -6.53 6.38
N PHE A 86 11.86 -5.44 5.98
CA PHE A 86 13.10 -5.53 5.20
C PHE A 86 13.84 -4.21 5.16
N THR A 87 15.18 -4.28 5.13
CA THR A 87 16.05 -3.17 4.72
C THR A 87 16.92 -3.64 3.58
N GLY A 88 16.91 -2.92 2.47
CA GLY A 88 17.63 -3.37 1.29
C GLY A 88 17.83 -2.32 0.22
N LYS A 89 18.55 -2.75 -0.83
CA LYS A 89 18.77 -1.97 -2.05
C LYS A 89 17.89 -2.52 -3.17
N VAL A 90 17.25 -1.62 -3.93
CA VAL A 90 16.53 -1.99 -5.15
C VAL A 90 17.50 -2.55 -6.19
N LEU A 91 17.34 -3.82 -6.56
CA LEU A 91 18.10 -4.51 -7.60
C LEU A 91 17.45 -4.39 -8.98
N ASP A 92 16.13 -4.48 -9.01
CA ASP A 92 15.37 -4.34 -10.24
C ASP A 92 13.96 -3.85 -9.95
N SER A 93 13.37 -3.17 -10.91
CA SER A 93 11.98 -2.74 -10.85
C SER A 93 11.41 -2.68 -12.25
N TYR A 94 10.52 -3.61 -12.54
CA TYR A 94 9.83 -3.74 -13.81
C TYR A 94 8.37 -3.35 -13.65
N ARG A 95 7.84 -2.57 -14.60
CA ARG A 95 6.43 -2.17 -14.67
C ARG A 95 6.00 -2.05 -16.13
N GLU A 96 4.75 -2.40 -16.38
CA GLU A 96 4.04 -2.16 -17.63
C GLU A 96 2.60 -1.71 -17.36
N ILE A 97 2.04 -0.94 -18.31
CA ILE A 97 0.66 -0.49 -18.22
C ILE A 97 -0.24 -1.56 -18.82
N ILE A 98 -1.02 -2.24 -17.99
CA ILE A 98 -2.00 -3.25 -18.41
C ILE A 98 -3.39 -2.76 -18.01
N GLY A 99 -4.27 -2.55 -19.00
CA GLY A 99 -5.65 -2.12 -18.74
C GLY A 99 -5.76 -0.79 -17.99
N GLY A 100 -4.76 0.08 -18.07
CA GLY A 100 -4.70 1.36 -17.34
C GLY A 100 -4.19 1.25 -15.91
N TYR A 101 -3.58 0.13 -15.53
CA TYR A 101 -2.88 -0.07 -14.25
C TYR A 101 -1.39 -0.22 -14.46
N ASP A 102 -0.58 0.31 -13.55
CA ASP A 102 0.85 0.03 -13.49
C ASP A 102 1.08 -1.31 -12.79
N VAL A 103 1.21 -2.38 -13.57
CA VAL A 103 1.43 -3.74 -13.09
C VAL A 103 2.90 -4.07 -13.16
N GLY A 104 3.46 -4.69 -12.13
CA GLY A 104 4.87 -5.03 -12.15
C GLY A 104 5.39 -5.70 -10.91
N THR A 105 6.72 -5.77 -10.84
CA THR A 105 7.45 -6.35 -9.71
C THR A 105 8.68 -5.51 -9.37
N ALA A 106 9.11 -5.57 -8.13
CA ALA A 106 10.41 -5.05 -7.73
C ALA A 106 11.16 -6.06 -6.88
N GLU A 107 12.47 -6.17 -7.12
CA GLU A 107 13.36 -7.02 -6.35
C GLU A 107 14.29 -6.14 -5.50
N LEU A 108 14.33 -6.41 -4.20
CA LEU A 108 15.23 -5.80 -3.25
C LEU A 108 16.22 -6.85 -2.75
N GLN A 109 17.47 -6.46 -2.54
CA GLN A 109 18.49 -7.28 -1.88
C GLN A 109 18.80 -6.71 -0.51
N SER A 110 18.89 -7.57 0.51
CA SER A 110 19.22 -7.17 1.87
C SER A 110 20.59 -6.50 1.92
N CYS A 111 20.73 -5.50 2.78
CA CYS A 111 22.03 -4.87 3.05
C CYS A 111 22.96 -5.76 3.88
N ASP A 112 22.41 -6.71 4.64
CA ASP A 112 23.16 -7.55 5.58
C ASP A 112 23.51 -8.93 4.97
N ASP A 113 22.62 -9.52 4.17
CA ASP A 113 22.85 -10.77 3.45
C ASP A 113 22.52 -10.64 1.96
N PRO A 114 23.52 -10.64 1.06
CA PRO A 114 23.27 -10.57 -0.39
C PRO A 114 22.43 -11.72 -0.98
N ASN A 115 22.30 -12.84 -0.27
CA ASN A 115 21.46 -13.97 -0.68
C ASN A 115 19.99 -13.78 -0.30
N GLU A 116 19.71 -12.89 0.66
CA GLU A 116 18.36 -12.60 1.09
C GLU A 116 17.75 -11.50 0.21
N LYS A 117 16.61 -11.83 -0.41
CA LYS A 117 15.92 -10.95 -1.34
C LYS A 117 14.44 -10.85 -1.01
N MET A 118 13.91 -9.66 -1.19
CA MET A 118 12.47 -9.38 -1.15
C MET A 118 11.94 -9.16 -2.56
N LEU A 119 10.87 -9.85 -2.92
CA LEU A 119 10.08 -9.61 -4.13
C LEU A 119 8.79 -8.89 -3.75
N LEU A 120 8.52 -7.78 -4.43
CA LEU A 120 7.31 -6.99 -4.31
C LEU A 120 6.47 -7.15 -5.58
N TYR A 121 5.17 -7.38 -5.41
CA TYR A 121 4.21 -7.35 -6.51
C TYR A 121 3.42 -6.04 -6.48
N ILE A 122 3.26 -5.41 -7.65
CA ILE A 122 2.76 -4.06 -7.80
C ILE A 122 1.57 -4.05 -8.76
N LYS A 123 0.51 -3.34 -8.38
CA LYS A 123 -0.57 -2.88 -9.28
C LYS A 123 -1.04 -1.53 -8.79
N ASN A 124 -0.47 -0.45 -9.31
CA ASN A 124 -0.50 0.92 -8.76
C ASN A 124 0.12 1.03 -7.33
N GLU A 125 -0.35 0.21 -6.40
CA GLU A 125 0.17 0.04 -5.04
C GLU A 125 1.01 -1.24 -4.90
N TYR A 126 1.75 -1.35 -3.78
CA TYR A 126 2.41 -2.59 -3.39
C TYR A 126 1.38 -3.56 -2.79
N LEU A 127 1.20 -4.73 -3.40
CA LEU A 127 0.12 -5.66 -3.04
C LEU A 127 0.58 -6.85 -2.21
N VAL A 128 1.77 -7.38 -2.51
CA VAL A 128 2.33 -8.57 -1.85
C VAL A 128 3.84 -8.38 -1.70
N ALA A 129 4.37 -8.68 -0.51
CA ALA A 129 5.79 -8.73 -0.22
C ALA A 129 6.20 -10.15 0.16
N ARG A 130 7.25 -10.67 -0.46
CA ARG A 130 7.75 -12.03 -0.25
C ARG A 130 9.25 -12.00 0.00
N VAL A 131 9.74 -12.68 1.04
CA VAL A 131 11.17 -12.92 1.29
C VAL A 131 11.44 -14.42 1.10
N GLY A 132 12.24 -14.76 0.09
CA GLY A 132 12.36 -16.15 -0.37
C GLY A 132 11.00 -16.72 -0.81
N GLU A 133 10.52 -17.76 -0.11
CA GLU A 133 9.19 -18.35 -0.33
C GLU A 133 8.13 -17.84 0.66
N LYS A 134 8.52 -17.06 1.66
CA LYS A 134 7.62 -16.60 2.72
C LYS A 134 6.93 -15.30 2.34
N ILE A 135 5.60 -15.29 2.36
CA ILE A 135 4.83 -14.04 2.30
C ILE A 135 4.99 -13.34 3.64
N VAL A 136 5.50 -12.11 3.61
CA VAL A 136 5.75 -11.31 4.82
C VAL A 136 4.71 -10.19 5.02
N ALA A 137 3.98 -9.84 3.96
CA ALA A 137 2.80 -8.99 4.01
C ALA A 137 2.01 -9.08 2.70
N SER A 138 0.70 -8.82 2.78
CA SER A 138 -0.17 -8.70 1.61
C SER A 138 -1.39 -7.84 1.93
N VAL A 139 -2.03 -7.28 0.90
CA VAL A 139 -3.32 -6.59 1.04
C VAL A 139 -4.38 -7.46 1.75
N PRO A 140 -5.32 -6.85 2.51
CA PRO A 140 -5.52 -5.41 2.71
C PRO A 140 -4.53 -4.71 3.65
N ASP A 141 -3.61 -5.42 4.31
CA ASP A 141 -2.55 -4.77 5.08
C ASP A 141 -1.65 -3.94 4.13
N LEU A 142 -1.20 -2.78 4.61
CA LEU A 142 -0.43 -1.86 3.80
C LEU A 142 1.04 -2.30 3.76
N ILE A 143 1.63 -2.21 2.57
CA ILE A 143 3.07 -2.31 2.38
C ILE A 143 3.56 -0.90 2.05
N CYS A 144 4.27 -0.28 2.98
CA CYS A 144 4.81 1.06 2.83
C CYS A 144 6.34 1.01 2.72
N ILE A 145 6.87 1.74 1.75
CA ILE A 145 8.31 1.80 1.49
C ILE A 145 8.78 3.22 1.70
N VAL A 146 9.89 3.39 2.40
CA VAL A 146 10.56 4.68 2.63
C VAL A 146 12.03 4.59 2.26
N GLU A 147 12.60 5.70 1.82
CA GLU A 147 14.05 5.82 1.63
C GLU A 147 14.78 5.70 2.97
N GLN A 148 15.83 4.88 3.04
CA GLN A 148 16.53 4.57 4.28
C GLN A 148 17.11 5.83 4.93
N GLU A 149 17.73 6.70 4.13
CA GLU A 149 18.49 7.87 4.60
C GLU A 149 17.63 9.09 4.92
N THR A 150 16.43 9.18 4.34
CA THR A 150 15.61 10.40 4.42
C THR A 150 14.26 10.18 5.07
N SER A 151 13.87 8.91 5.29
CA SER A 151 12.53 8.51 5.74
C SER A 151 11.41 8.94 4.79
N ARG A 152 11.71 9.37 3.55
CA ARG A 152 10.68 9.85 2.63
C ARG A 152 9.92 8.68 2.00
N PRO A 153 8.58 8.72 1.93
CA PRO A 153 7.80 7.69 1.25
C PRO A 153 8.20 7.53 -0.22
N LEU A 154 8.28 6.27 -0.66
CA LEU A 154 8.63 5.86 -2.00
C LEU A 154 7.47 5.11 -2.66
N ASN A 155 6.71 5.82 -3.50
CA ASN A 155 5.69 5.22 -4.36
C ASN A 155 6.32 4.25 -5.36
N ALA A 156 5.55 3.24 -5.77
CA ALA A 156 5.98 2.24 -6.75
C ALA A 156 6.52 2.88 -8.04
N GLU A 157 5.83 3.89 -8.58
CA GLU A 157 6.22 4.63 -9.79
C GLU A 157 7.62 5.29 -9.71
N ARG A 158 8.07 5.62 -8.48
CA ARG A 158 9.33 6.32 -8.21
C ARG A 158 10.48 5.38 -7.86
N MET A 159 10.21 4.09 -7.73
CA MET A 159 11.24 3.09 -7.44
C MET A 159 12.23 2.95 -8.60
N ARG A 160 13.52 3.01 -8.28
CA ARG A 160 14.66 2.95 -9.20
C ARG A 160 15.77 2.10 -8.61
N TYR A 161 16.53 1.45 -9.50
CA TYR A 161 17.74 0.72 -9.14
C TYR A 161 18.68 1.56 -8.26
N GLY A 162 19.25 0.93 -7.24
CA GLY A 162 20.26 1.55 -6.38
C GLY A 162 19.70 2.30 -5.18
N GLN A 163 18.41 2.59 -5.11
CA GLN A 163 17.81 3.19 -3.92
C GLN A 163 17.90 2.24 -2.73
N ARG A 164 18.30 2.76 -1.56
CA ARG A 164 18.26 2.06 -0.29
C ARG A 164 16.95 2.39 0.40
N VAL A 165 16.24 1.36 0.83
CA VAL A 165 14.86 1.47 1.32
C VAL A 165 14.64 0.59 2.54
N SER A 166 13.70 1.01 3.36
CA SER A 166 13.06 0.17 4.37
C SER A 166 11.62 -0.11 3.96
N VAL A 167 11.19 -1.36 4.15
CA VAL A 167 9.84 -1.85 3.87
C VAL A 167 9.13 -2.12 5.19
N PHE A 168 7.97 -1.51 5.36
CA PHE A 168 7.11 -1.68 6.52
C PHE A 168 5.79 -2.32 6.10
N GLY A 169 5.35 -3.32 6.88
CA GLY A 169 3.97 -3.80 6.86
C GLY A 169 3.18 -3.04 7.92
N ILE A 170 1.96 -2.62 7.60
CA ILE A 170 1.05 -1.96 8.55
C ILE A 170 -0.30 -2.66 8.47
N GLY A 171 -0.83 -3.07 9.62
CA GLY A 171 -2.15 -3.73 9.69
C GLY A 171 -3.26 -2.84 9.14
N CYS A 172 -4.26 -3.44 8.51
CA CYS A 172 -5.47 -2.77 8.07
C CYS A 172 -6.44 -2.55 9.24
N THR A 173 -7.30 -1.53 9.12
CA THR A 173 -8.36 -1.32 10.11
C THR A 173 -9.38 -2.44 10.06
N HIS A 174 -10.10 -2.66 11.17
CA HIS A 174 -11.13 -3.70 11.26
C HIS A 174 -12.21 -3.62 10.17
N HIS A 175 -12.41 -2.45 9.55
CA HIS A 175 -13.34 -2.27 8.43
C HIS A 175 -12.95 -3.07 7.18
N TYR A 176 -11.66 -3.33 6.96
CA TYR A 176 -11.16 -4.15 5.84
C TYR A 176 -11.13 -5.65 6.14
N ARG A 177 -11.43 -6.05 7.38
CA ARG A 177 -11.38 -7.46 7.81
C ARG A 177 -12.73 -8.17 7.74
N SER A 178 -13.81 -7.47 7.36
CA SER A 178 -15.10 -8.14 7.18
C SER A 178 -15.07 -9.06 5.95
N PRO A 179 -15.86 -10.14 5.93
CA PRO A 179 -15.96 -11.02 4.77
C PRO A 179 -16.36 -10.28 3.48
N GLU A 180 -17.16 -9.21 3.59
CA GLU A 180 -17.57 -8.40 2.45
C GLU A 180 -16.42 -7.54 1.90
N ALA A 181 -15.59 -6.97 2.77
CA ALA A 181 -14.43 -6.18 2.36
C ALA A 181 -13.35 -7.08 1.75
N LEU A 182 -13.04 -8.21 2.39
CA LEU A 182 -11.99 -9.14 1.93
C LEU A 182 -12.26 -9.67 0.53
N LYS A 183 -13.53 -9.91 0.15
CA LYS A 183 -13.89 -10.31 -1.24
C LYS A 183 -13.34 -9.38 -2.33
N VAL A 184 -13.08 -8.11 -2.01
CA VAL A 184 -12.58 -7.12 -2.96
C VAL A 184 -11.19 -6.56 -2.61
N THR A 185 -10.66 -6.85 -1.42
CA THR A 185 -9.36 -6.30 -0.97
C THR A 185 -8.31 -7.34 -0.62
N GLU A 186 -8.66 -8.62 -0.54
CA GLU A 186 -7.69 -9.69 -0.28
C GLU A 186 -6.83 -9.99 -1.54
N PRO A 187 -5.72 -10.72 -1.41
CA PRO A 187 -4.82 -10.96 -2.54
C PRO A 187 -5.51 -11.65 -3.73
N ARG A 188 -6.47 -12.54 -3.47
CA ARG A 188 -7.29 -13.20 -4.52
C ARG A 188 -8.06 -12.20 -5.38
N ALA A 189 -8.55 -11.09 -4.81
CA ALA A 189 -9.24 -10.05 -5.56
C ALA A 189 -8.34 -9.35 -6.59
N PHE A 190 -7.01 -9.43 -6.39
CA PHE A 190 -6.01 -8.88 -7.31
C PHE A 190 -5.37 -9.94 -8.22
N GLY A 191 -5.84 -11.19 -8.16
CA GLY A 191 -5.38 -12.28 -9.02
C GLY A 191 -4.22 -13.11 -8.45
N PHE A 192 -3.90 -12.98 -7.17
CA PHE A 192 -2.93 -13.85 -6.50
C PHE A 192 -3.63 -15.09 -5.93
N ASP A 193 -3.10 -16.29 -6.18
CA ASP A 193 -3.57 -17.52 -5.52
C ASP A 193 -3.00 -17.62 -4.10
N LEU A 194 -3.46 -16.71 -3.23
CA LEU A 194 -2.97 -16.52 -1.87
C LEU A 194 -4.13 -16.13 -0.95
N ASP A 195 -4.28 -16.83 0.17
CA ASP A 195 -5.22 -16.45 1.23
C ASP A 195 -4.65 -15.30 2.06
N TYR A 196 -5.51 -14.36 2.47
CA TYR A 196 -5.11 -13.30 3.37
C TYR A 196 -4.79 -13.84 4.77
N VAL A 197 -3.59 -13.53 5.25
CA VAL A 197 -3.18 -13.73 6.64
C VAL A 197 -2.88 -12.36 7.24
N PRO A 198 -3.53 -11.96 8.35
CA PRO A 198 -3.27 -10.69 9.01
C PRO A 198 -1.80 -10.54 9.39
N LEU A 199 -1.26 -9.34 9.26
CA LEU A 199 0.15 -9.06 9.51
C LEU A 199 0.62 -9.51 10.89
N GLU A 200 -0.22 -9.43 11.93
CA GLU A 200 0.11 -9.89 13.28
C GLU A 200 0.30 -11.42 13.39
N GLU A 201 -0.28 -12.21 12.49
CA GLU A 201 -0.19 -13.68 12.45
C GLU A 201 0.96 -14.18 11.53
N ILE A 202 1.61 -13.29 10.80
CA ILE A 202 2.76 -13.61 9.96
C ILE A 202 4.04 -13.56 10.82
N ASP A 203 4.73 -14.69 10.92
CA ASP A 203 6.01 -14.82 11.66
C ASP A 203 7.15 -13.96 11.11
#